data_AF-A0A7X5ZJX5-F1
#
_entry.id   AF-A0A7X5ZJX5-F1
#
_cell.length_a   1.000
_cell.length_b   1.000
_cell.length_c   1.000
_cell.angle_alpha   90.00
_cell.angle_beta   90.00
_cell.angle_gamma   90.00
#
_symmetry.space_group_name_H-M   'P 1'
#
loop_
_entity.id
_entity.type
_entity.pdbx_description
1 polymer ?
#
loop_
_entity_poly.entity_id
_entity_poly.type
_entity_poly.pdbx_seq_one_letter_code
_entity_poly.pdbx_strand_id
1 'polypeptide(L)'
;MTKHVIRAFVVGLLASGFSFATLAGTADTRGASAVADAWIGHEAADLLMQWPVDRGFQQTEMENGATAYEYHFGTEAYHAKGSTSTLGAGPTPGGVMQTISYYDYWVPAQTHCVVVFFANRDGIIDDYKFNGERCKPYMSSWGKPKKS
;
A
#
# COMPACT_ATOMS: atom_id res chain seq x y z
N MET A 1 56.24 16.10 -36.80
CA MET A 1 55.84 15.36 -38.02
C MET A 1 55.03 14.13 -37.61
N THR A 2 53.71 14.28 -37.69
CA THR A 2 52.68 13.33 -38.15
C THR A 2 53.07 11.87 -38.42
N LYS A 3 52.43 10.89 -37.75
CA LYS A 3 51.32 10.06 -38.30
C LYS A 3 50.87 8.95 -37.32
N HIS A 4 49.54 8.81 -37.24
CA HIS A 4 48.76 7.83 -36.49
C HIS A 4 48.93 6.37 -36.96
N VAL A 5 48.74 5.39 -36.05
CA VAL A 5 47.91 4.19 -36.29
C VAL A 5 47.24 3.74 -34.98
N ILE A 6 45.91 3.62 -35.03
CA ILE A 6 44.98 3.07 -34.02
C ILE A 6 44.68 1.60 -34.38
N ARG A 7 44.51 0.71 -33.38
CA ARG A 7 43.62 -0.50 -33.31
C ARG A 7 44.19 -1.47 -32.25
N ALA A 8 43.46 -2.16 -31.37
CA ALA A 8 42.05 -2.34 -31.04
C ALA A 8 42.01 -3.01 -29.63
N PHE A 9 41.16 -2.55 -28.71
CA PHE A 9 40.01 -3.27 -28.13
C PHE A 9 40.25 -4.71 -27.62
N VAL A 10 40.23 -4.88 -26.29
CA VAL A 10 39.36 -5.86 -25.60
C VAL A 10 38.87 -5.24 -24.30
N VAL A 11 37.58 -4.89 -24.28
CA VAL A 11 36.83 -4.50 -23.08
C VAL A 11 36.50 -5.78 -22.33
N GLY A 12 37.12 -5.96 -21.16
CA GLY A 12 36.77 -7.02 -20.22
C GLY A 12 35.55 -6.62 -19.41
N LEU A 13 34.38 -7.03 -19.89
CA LEU A 13 33.08 -6.89 -19.27
C LEU A 13 33.00 -7.80 -18.02
N LEU A 14 33.22 -7.27 -16.81
CA LEU A 14 32.82 -7.92 -15.56
C LEU A 14 31.44 -7.41 -15.19
N ALA A 15 30.44 -8.06 -15.77
CA ALA A 15 29.05 -7.84 -15.45
C ALA A 15 28.59 -8.83 -14.38
N SER A 16 27.68 -8.34 -13.53
CA SER A 16 26.54 -9.08 -12.98
C SER A 16 26.76 -9.83 -11.67
N GLY A 17 26.40 -9.16 -10.58
CA GLY A 17 26.06 -9.78 -9.30
C GLY A 17 25.39 -8.81 -8.33
N PHE A 18 24.68 -7.78 -8.80
CA PHE A 18 23.85 -6.97 -7.91
C PHE A 18 22.53 -7.72 -7.70
N SER A 19 22.42 -8.40 -6.56
CA SER A 19 21.16 -8.95 -6.09
C SER A 19 20.11 -7.84 -6.10
N PHE A 20 19.14 -7.92 -7.01
CA PHE A 20 17.93 -7.12 -6.95
C PHE A 20 17.14 -7.57 -5.72
N ALA A 21 17.44 -7.00 -4.56
CA ALA A 21 16.53 -7.01 -3.43
C ALA A 21 15.25 -6.31 -3.91
N THR A 22 14.14 -7.05 -3.88
CA THR A 22 12.80 -6.58 -4.24
C THR A 22 12.44 -5.32 -3.44
N LEU A 23 12.46 -4.16 -4.09
CA LEU A 23 12.01 -2.85 -3.59
C LEU A 23 10.48 -2.75 -3.41
N ALA A 24 9.78 -3.86 -3.10
CA ALA A 24 8.32 -3.88 -3.05
C ALA A 24 7.75 -2.86 -2.05
N GLY A 25 8.33 -2.77 -0.84
CA GLY A 25 7.87 -1.80 0.17
C GLY A 25 8.11 -0.32 -0.17
N THR A 26 9.06 -0.02 -1.06
CA THR A 26 9.37 1.38 -1.43
C THR A 26 8.42 1.95 -2.47
N ALA A 27 7.85 1.11 -3.33
CA ALA A 27 6.95 1.56 -4.39
C ALA A 27 5.56 1.90 -3.82
N ASP A 28 5.12 1.16 -2.81
CA ASP A 28 3.88 1.44 -2.08
C ASP A 28 4.01 2.72 -1.25
N THR A 29 5.11 2.89 -0.52
CA THR A 29 5.35 4.12 0.26
C THR A 29 5.56 5.36 -0.61
N ARG A 30 6.27 5.27 -1.74
CA ARG A 30 6.44 6.40 -2.69
C ARG A 30 5.12 6.84 -3.35
N GLY A 31 4.25 5.91 -3.69
CA GLY A 31 2.95 6.24 -4.29
C GLY A 31 2.00 6.89 -3.29
N ALA A 32 2.00 6.38 -2.06
CA ALA A 32 1.23 6.94 -0.95
C ALA A 32 1.71 8.35 -0.57
N SER A 33 3.01 8.53 -0.33
CA SER A 33 3.61 9.84 -0.05
C SER A 33 3.33 10.86 -1.14
N ALA A 34 3.44 10.51 -2.43
CA ALA A 34 3.14 11.45 -3.51
C ALA A 34 1.69 11.93 -3.57
N VAL A 35 0.73 11.19 -2.98
CA VAL A 35 -0.64 11.67 -2.79
C VAL A 35 -0.72 12.57 -1.57
N ALA A 36 -0.13 12.18 -0.44
CA ALA A 36 -0.13 12.99 0.77
C ALA A 36 0.62 14.31 0.62
N ASP A 37 1.77 14.31 -0.04
CA ASP A 37 2.56 15.50 -0.38
C ASP A 37 1.73 16.49 -1.20
N ALA A 38 0.80 16.00 -2.03
CA ALA A 38 -0.06 16.87 -2.82
C ALA A 38 -1.12 17.58 -1.97
N TRP A 39 -1.44 17.06 -0.77
CA TRP A 39 -2.38 17.68 0.18
C TRP A 39 -1.70 18.69 1.10
N ILE A 40 -0.36 18.71 1.18
CA ILE A 40 0.35 19.72 1.96
C ILE A 40 0.07 21.12 1.39
N GLY A 41 -0.28 22.06 2.26
CA GLY A 41 -0.66 23.42 1.91
C GLY A 41 -2.12 23.60 1.50
N HIS A 42 -2.92 22.53 1.48
CA HIS A 42 -4.36 22.60 1.21
C HIS A 42 -5.18 22.65 2.51
N GLU A 43 -6.41 23.15 2.41
CA GLU A 43 -7.34 23.19 3.54
C GLU A 43 -7.83 21.78 3.90
N ALA A 44 -7.89 21.50 5.20
CA ALA A 44 -8.48 20.27 5.71
C ALA A 44 -9.97 20.16 5.37
N ALA A 45 -10.67 21.29 5.17
CA ALA A 45 -12.05 21.28 4.71
C ALA A 45 -12.19 20.60 3.33
N ASP A 46 -11.29 20.90 2.39
CA ASP A 46 -11.25 20.25 1.08
C ASP A 46 -10.95 18.75 1.19
N LEU A 47 -10.06 18.39 2.13
CA LEU A 47 -9.75 16.99 2.44
C LEU A 47 -11.01 16.25 2.88
N LEU A 48 -11.75 16.78 3.86
CA LEU A 48 -12.97 16.17 4.38
C LEU A 48 -14.10 16.06 3.34
N MET A 49 -14.12 16.95 2.35
CA MET A 49 -15.10 16.90 1.25
C MET A 49 -14.76 15.84 0.20
N GLN A 50 -13.49 15.44 0.09
CA GLN A 50 -13.03 14.49 -0.93
C GLN A 50 -12.75 13.09 -0.38
N TRP A 51 -12.28 13.00 0.87
CA TRP A 51 -11.89 11.75 1.53
C TRP A 51 -13.05 11.17 2.36
N PRO A 52 -13.10 9.83 2.53
CA PRO A 52 -14.20 9.18 3.23
C PRO A 52 -14.17 9.51 4.73
N VAL A 53 -15.29 10.02 5.24
CA VAL A 53 -15.48 10.32 6.68
C VAL A 53 -16.44 9.35 7.37
N ASP A 54 -17.03 8.43 6.62
CA ASP A 54 -18.07 7.49 7.06
C ASP A 54 -17.50 6.23 7.71
N ARG A 55 -16.30 5.78 7.30
CA ARG A 55 -15.68 4.55 7.80
C ARG A 55 -14.22 4.75 8.18
N GLY A 56 -13.89 4.40 9.42
CA GLY A 56 -12.52 4.42 9.92
C GLY A 56 -11.92 5.82 9.98
N PHE A 57 -12.72 6.87 10.03
CA PHE A 57 -12.26 8.25 10.17
C PHE A 57 -12.32 8.69 11.64
N GLN A 58 -11.26 9.33 12.11
CA GLN A 58 -11.19 9.93 13.44
C GLN A 58 -10.57 11.33 13.34
N GLN A 59 -11.17 12.27 14.05
CA GLN A 59 -10.65 13.64 14.18
C GLN A 59 -10.26 13.87 15.64
N THR A 60 -9.04 14.33 15.86
CA THR A 60 -8.52 14.64 17.20
C THR A 60 -7.94 16.04 17.23
N GLU A 61 -8.47 16.91 18.08
CA GLU A 61 -7.86 18.21 18.38
C GLU A 61 -6.67 18.03 19.32
N MET A 62 -5.54 18.64 18.99
CA MET A 62 -4.30 18.58 19.75
C MET A 62 -4.15 19.80 20.65
N GLU A 63 -3.37 19.69 21.73
CA GLU A 63 -3.17 20.77 22.71
C GLU A 63 -2.59 22.06 22.10
N ASN A 64 -1.79 21.95 21.03
CA ASN A 64 -1.24 23.07 20.29
C ASN A 64 -2.27 23.75 19.35
N GLY A 65 -3.51 23.29 19.32
CA GLY A 65 -4.58 23.75 18.43
C GLY A 65 -4.45 23.25 16.99
N ALA A 66 -3.56 22.31 16.71
CA ALA A 66 -3.59 21.55 15.46
C ALA A 66 -4.70 20.47 15.53
N THR A 67 -5.16 20.02 14.37
CA THR A 67 -6.13 18.93 14.26
C THR A 67 -5.51 17.76 13.49
N ALA A 68 -5.59 16.56 14.05
CA ALA A 68 -5.19 15.32 13.39
C ALA A 68 -6.42 14.64 12.76
N TYR A 69 -6.35 14.37 11.46
CA TYR A 69 -7.35 13.67 10.68
C TYR A 69 -6.82 12.28 10.31
N GLU A 70 -7.29 11.27 11.04
CA GLU A 70 -6.83 9.88 10.93
C GLU A 70 -7.82 9.04 10.12
N TYR A 71 -7.30 8.32 9.13
CA TYR A 71 -8.04 7.44 8.22
C TYR A 71 -7.49 6.02 8.32
N HIS A 72 -8.33 5.10 8.80
CA HIS A 72 -8.04 3.68 8.93
C HIS A 72 -8.62 2.91 7.75
N PHE A 73 -7.75 2.50 6.83
CA PHE A 73 -8.11 1.67 5.69
C PHE A 73 -7.83 0.19 5.96
N GLY A 74 -8.76 -0.65 5.54
CA GLY A 74 -8.70 -2.08 5.85
C GLY A 74 -9.79 -2.90 5.18
N THR A 75 -9.94 -4.12 5.66
CA THR A 75 -11.09 -4.98 5.37
C THR A 75 -11.96 -5.10 6.61
N GLU A 76 -13.27 -5.04 6.42
CA GLU A 76 -14.23 -5.39 7.48
C GLU A 76 -14.17 -6.90 7.76
N ALA A 77 -14.65 -7.31 8.93
CA ALA A 77 -14.70 -8.73 9.27
C ALA A 77 -15.78 -9.44 8.44
N TYR A 78 -15.50 -10.66 7.99
CA TYR A 78 -16.43 -11.41 7.13
C TYR A 78 -16.31 -12.92 7.34
N HIS A 79 -17.36 -13.65 6.95
CA HIS A 79 -17.32 -15.11 6.87
C HIS A 79 -16.84 -15.53 5.47
N ALA A 80 -15.88 -16.46 5.45
CA ALA A 80 -15.31 -17.00 4.22
C ALA A 80 -15.52 -18.52 4.16
N LYS A 81 -15.55 -19.05 2.93
CA LYS A 81 -15.54 -20.49 2.68
C LYS A 81 -14.14 -20.95 2.32
N GLY A 82 -13.69 -21.98 3.02
CA GLY A 82 -12.46 -22.71 2.73
C GLY A 82 -12.77 -24.09 2.16
N SER A 83 -11.75 -24.67 1.53
CA SER A 83 -11.80 -26.08 1.14
C SER A 83 -10.47 -26.74 1.42
N THR A 84 -10.51 -27.94 1.97
CA THR A 84 -9.34 -28.83 2.04
C THR A 84 -9.56 -30.02 1.13
N SER A 85 -8.50 -30.49 0.48
CA SER A 85 -8.55 -31.67 -0.36
C SER A 85 -7.57 -32.72 0.13
N THR A 86 -8.06 -33.94 0.29
CA THR A 86 -7.25 -35.09 0.68
C THR A 86 -7.33 -36.15 -0.41
N LEU A 87 -6.18 -36.73 -0.76
CA LEU A 87 -6.11 -37.89 -1.66
C LEU A 87 -6.14 -39.18 -0.83
N GLY A 88 -6.95 -40.14 -1.25
CA GLY A 88 -7.08 -41.45 -0.62
C GLY A 88 -7.21 -42.57 -1.63
N ALA A 89 -7.24 -43.81 -1.15
CA ALA A 89 -7.48 -44.97 -2.00
C ALA A 89 -8.88 -44.89 -2.64
N GLY A 90 -8.92 -45.06 -3.96
CA GLY A 90 -10.16 -45.11 -4.72
C GLY A 90 -10.86 -46.48 -4.61
N PRO A 91 -12.08 -46.59 -5.13
CA PRO A 91 -12.89 -47.81 -5.03
C PRO A 91 -12.37 -48.99 -5.89
N THR A 92 -11.36 -48.76 -6.73
CA THR A 92 -10.75 -49.77 -7.61
C THR A 92 -9.29 -50.05 -7.22
N PRO A 93 -8.77 -51.27 -7.47
CA PRO A 93 -7.36 -51.57 -7.27
C PRO A 93 -6.47 -50.59 -8.04
N GLY A 94 -5.60 -49.86 -7.33
CA GLY A 94 -4.73 -48.83 -7.91
C GLY A 94 -5.40 -47.46 -8.17
N GLY A 95 -6.69 -47.31 -7.89
CA GLY A 95 -7.40 -46.04 -8.01
C GLY A 95 -7.02 -45.07 -6.88
N VAL A 96 -7.03 -43.78 -7.20
CA VAL A 96 -6.93 -42.68 -6.22
C VAL A 96 -8.21 -41.87 -6.28
N MET A 97 -8.79 -41.56 -5.12
CA MET A 97 -9.94 -40.68 -4.99
C MET A 97 -9.52 -39.38 -4.28
N GLN A 98 -10.03 -38.25 -4.78
CA GLN A 98 -9.89 -36.96 -4.12
C GLN A 98 -11.19 -36.63 -3.39
N THR A 99 -11.07 -36.38 -2.08
CA THR A 99 -12.17 -35.87 -1.28
C THR A 99 -11.96 -34.39 -1.04
N ILE A 100 -12.95 -33.57 -1.39
CA ILE A 100 -12.96 -32.14 -1.11
C ILE A 100 -13.95 -31.89 0.03
N SER A 101 -13.46 -31.32 1.12
CA SER A 101 -14.29 -30.89 2.25
C SER A 101 -14.35 -29.37 2.28
N TYR A 102 -15.57 -28.84 2.33
CA TYR A 102 -15.84 -27.41 2.44
C TYR A 102 -16.17 -27.04 3.88
N TYR A 103 -15.69 -25.88 4.33
CA TYR A 103 -15.98 -25.37 5.67
C TYR A 103 -16.08 -23.85 5.65
N ASP A 104 -16.89 -23.31 6.56
CA ASP A 104 -16.98 -21.87 6.81
C ASP A 104 -16.02 -21.48 7.93
N TYR A 105 -15.34 -20.34 7.79
CA TYR A 105 -14.48 -19.79 8.83
C TYR A 105 -14.64 -18.27 8.93
N TRP A 106 -14.30 -17.74 10.09
CA TRP A 106 -14.36 -16.31 10.37
C TRP A 106 -13.05 -15.63 10.03
N VAL A 107 -13.12 -14.52 9.28
CA VAL A 107 -11.98 -13.67 8.97
C VAL A 107 -12.16 -12.35 9.75
N PRO A 108 -11.26 -12.04 10.70
CA PRO A 108 -11.34 -10.78 11.45
C PRO A 108 -11.04 -9.58 10.54
N ALA A 109 -11.49 -8.41 10.96
CA ALA A 109 -11.13 -7.15 10.31
C ALA A 109 -9.61 -6.96 10.33
N GLN A 110 -9.06 -6.37 9.25
CA GLN A 110 -7.62 -6.12 9.12
C GLN A 110 -7.39 -4.66 8.78
N THR A 111 -6.52 -3.99 9.54
CA THR A 111 -6.04 -2.65 9.19
C THR A 111 -4.85 -2.80 8.26
N HIS A 112 -4.97 -2.26 7.06
CA HIS A 112 -3.94 -2.32 6.02
C HIS A 112 -3.11 -1.04 5.94
N CYS A 113 -3.72 0.10 6.25
CA CYS A 113 -3.08 1.40 6.24
C CYS A 113 -3.78 2.35 7.21
N VAL A 114 -3.01 3.16 7.91
CA VAL A 114 -3.46 4.31 8.67
C VAL A 114 -2.78 5.53 8.07
N VAL A 115 -3.56 6.56 7.74
CA VAL A 115 -3.06 7.84 7.24
C VAL A 115 -3.52 8.93 8.19
N VAL A 116 -2.60 9.78 8.64
CA VAL A 116 -2.89 10.91 9.50
C VAL A 116 -2.44 12.18 8.79
N PHE A 117 -3.37 13.09 8.55
CA PHE A 117 -3.05 14.46 8.12
C PHE A 117 -3.12 15.38 9.33
N PHE A 118 -2.09 16.21 9.51
CA PHE A 118 -2.06 17.24 10.55
C PHE A 118 -2.37 18.58 9.89
N ALA A 119 -3.41 19.25 10.37
CA ALA A 119 -3.71 20.62 10.00
C ALA A 119 -3.40 21.55 11.16
N ASN A 120 -2.79 22.69 10.84
CA ASN A 120 -2.52 23.73 11.83
C ASN A 120 -3.81 24.45 12.28
N ARG A 121 -3.64 25.47 13.13
CA ARG A 121 -4.75 26.29 13.65
C ARG A 121 -5.57 27.01 12.58
N ASP A 122 -4.98 27.27 11.41
CA ASP A 122 -5.64 27.90 10.28
C ASP A 122 -6.38 26.87 9.40
N GLY A 123 -6.34 25.58 9.78
CA GLY A 123 -6.96 24.49 9.02
C GLY A 123 -6.16 24.07 7.79
N ILE A 124 -4.90 24.47 7.66
CA ILE A 124 -4.02 24.10 6.56
C ILE A 124 -3.21 22.86 6.92
N ILE A 125 -3.21 21.86 6.04
CA ILE A 125 -2.43 20.63 6.20
C ILE A 125 -0.95 20.96 6.05
N ASP A 126 -0.16 20.73 7.09
CA ASP A 126 1.27 21.06 7.13
C ASP A 126 2.19 19.85 7.36
N ASP A 127 1.65 18.73 7.85
CA ASP A 127 2.38 17.47 8.02
C ASP A 127 1.44 16.27 7.77
N TYR A 128 2.05 15.11 7.52
CA TYR A 128 1.32 13.86 7.44
C TYR A 128 2.17 12.68 7.89
N LYS A 129 1.50 11.64 8.37
CA LYS A 129 2.11 10.36 8.68
C LYS A 129 1.28 9.23 8.09
N PHE A 130 1.94 8.15 7.72
CA PHE A 130 1.25 6.93 7.37
C PHE A 130 1.93 5.73 8.02
N ASN A 131 1.13 4.71 8.34
CA ASN A 131 1.58 3.45 8.88
C ASN A 131 0.85 2.30 8.18
N GLY A 132 1.56 1.25 7.80
CA GLY A 132 0.99 0.07 7.15
C GLY A 132 1.67 -0.27 5.83
N GLU A 133 1.50 -1.53 5.40
CA GLU A 133 2.22 -2.09 4.26
C GLU A 133 1.50 -1.85 2.93
N ARG A 134 0.23 -1.42 2.95
CA ARG A 134 -0.62 -1.34 1.76
C ARG A 134 -1.35 0.01 1.62
N CYS A 135 -0.66 1.11 1.90
CA CYS A 135 -1.26 2.45 1.83
C CYS A 135 -1.55 2.96 0.41
N LYS A 136 -0.68 2.63 -0.56
CA LYS A 136 -0.79 3.11 -1.94
C LYS A 136 -2.16 2.90 -2.58
N PRO A 137 -2.74 1.69 -2.62
CA PRO A 137 -4.02 1.48 -3.32
C PRO A 137 -5.13 2.37 -2.75
N TYR A 138 -5.23 2.49 -1.43
CA TYR A 138 -6.24 3.33 -0.77
C TYR A 138 -6.00 4.82 -1.02
N MET A 139 -4.78 5.32 -0.84
CA MET A 139 -4.51 6.74 -1.06
C MET A 139 -4.66 7.14 -2.53
N SER A 140 -4.24 6.27 -3.45
CA SER A 140 -4.38 6.50 -4.88
C SER A 140 -5.83 6.56 -5.36
N SER A 141 -6.75 5.85 -4.69
CA SER A 141 -8.18 5.88 -5.06
C SER A 141 -8.88 7.18 -4.64
N TRP A 142 -8.45 7.80 -3.54
CA TRP A 142 -9.05 9.05 -3.04
C TRP A 142 -8.40 10.29 -3.67
N GLY A 143 -7.15 10.16 -4.11
CA GLY A 143 -6.53 11.08 -5.05
C GLY A 143 -5.99 12.37 -4.42
N LYS A 144 -5.45 13.22 -5.30
CA LYS A 144 -4.87 14.52 -4.98
C LYS A 144 -5.96 15.59 -4.82
N PRO A 145 -5.69 16.73 -4.20
CA PRO A 145 -6.66 17.82 -4.16
C PRO A 145 -7.13 18.18 -5.55
N LYS A 146 -8.45 18.34 -5.71
CA LYS A 146 -8.99 18.95 -6.92
C LYS A 146 -8.56 20.41 -6.92
N LYS A 147 -8.20 20.95 -8.09
CA LYS A 147 -7.91 22.39 -8.21
C LYS A 147 -9.13 23.16 -7.71
N SER A 148 -8.94 23.89 -6.62
CA SER A 148 -9.83 24.96 -6.14
C SER A 148 -9.61 26.19 -7.02
#